data_AF-A0A290S2N7-F1
#
_entry.id   AF-A0A290S2N7-F1
#
_cell.length_a   1.000
_cell.length_b   1.000
_cell.length_c   1.000
_cell.angle_alpha   90.00
_cell.angle_beta   90.00
_cell.angle_gamma   90.00
#
_symmetry.space_group_name_H-M   'P 1'
#
loop_
_entity.id
_entity.type
_entity.pdbx_description
1 polymer ?
#
loop_
_entity_poly.entity_id
_entity_poly.type
_entity_poly.pdbx_seq_one_letter_code
_entity_poly.pdbx_strand_id
1 'polypeptide(L)' 'MGHEFWSEWYSGWGWFLWFGMWLLLISSLSHWGYSYRTHRRYGLESNKTAIDILNERYASGDIDKKEFEQKKQDITTTA' A
#
# COMPACT_ATOMS: atom_id res chain seq x y z
N MET A 1 12.15 -37.48 45.54
CA MET A 1 13.15 -36.87 44.64
C MET A 1 12.76 -37.28 43.22
N GLY A 2 12.20 -36.36 42.41
CA GLY A 2 11.66 -36.73 41.09
C GLY A 2 10.72 -35.72 40.43
N HIS A 3 10.42 -34.58 41.06
CA HIS A 3 9.52 -33.57 40.50
C HIS A 3 10.23 -32.43 39.74
N GLU A 4 11.55 -32.34 39.79
CA GLU A 4 12.30 -31.19 39.22
C GLU A 4 12.54 -31.32 37.71
N PHE A 5 12.60 -32.54 37.16
CA PHE A 5 12.81 -32.77 35.72
C PHE A 5 11.60 -32.44 34.85
N TRP A 6 10.38 -32.54 35.40
CA TRP A 6 9.16 -32.26 34.64
C TRP A 6 8.88 -30.75 34.50
N SER A 7 9.34 -29.93 35.46
CA SER A 7 9.14 -28.48 35.44
C SER A 7 10.00 -27.77 34.38
N GLU A 8 11.21 -28.25 34.11
CA GLU A 8 12.10 -27.66 33.10
C GLU A 8 11.61 -27.94 31.67
N TRP A 9 11.09 -29.14 31.41
CA TRP A 9 10.50 -29.49 30.11
C TRP A 9 9.28 -28.63 29.79
N TYR A 10 8.41 -28.41 30.76
CA TYR A 10 7.21 -27.58 30.59
C TYR A 10 7.54 -26.09 30.43
N SER A 11 8.61 -25.63 31.09
CA SER A 11 9.06 -24.24 31.02
C SER A 11 9.56 -23.86 29.61
N GLY A 12 10.32 -24.74 28.95
CA GLY A 12 10.79 -24.51 27.57
C GLY A 12 9.66 -24.54 26.52
N TRP A 13 8.68 -25.43 26.70
CA TRP A 13 7.50 -25.52 25.84
C TRP A 13 6.60 -24.29 25.93
N GLY A 14 6.48 -23.68 27.10
CA GLY A 14 5.73 -22.44 27.29
C GLY A 14 6.26 -21.29 26.41
N TRP A 15 7.59 -21.14 26.34
CA TRP A 15 8.21 -20.09 25.53
C TRP A 15 8.08 -20.36 24.02
N PHE A 16 8.19 -21.62 23.62
CA PHE A 16 7.98 -22.01 22.21
C PHE A 16 6.55 -21.72 21.75
N LEU A 17 5.55 -22.05 22.56
CA LEU A 17 4.15 -21.74 22.26
C LEU A 17 3.87 -20.24 22.26
N TRP A 18 4.49 -19.48 23.18
CA TRP A 18 4.39 -18.02 23.20
C TRP A 18 4.90 -17.41 21.89
N PHE A 19 6.14 -17.73 21.48
CA PHE A 19 6.69 -17.24 20.21
C PHE A 19 5.90 -17.73 18.99
N GLY A 20 5.45 -18.98 18.99
CA GLY A 20 4.62 -19.53 17.91
C GLY A 20 3.31 -18.75 17.73
N MET A 21 2.65 -18.38 18.83
CA MET A 21 1.43 -17.57 18.80
C MET A 21 1.68 -16.16 18.24
N TRP A 22 2.76 -15.50 18.65
CA TRP A 22 3.17 -14.20 18.09
C TRP A 22 3.49 -14.29 16.60
N LEU A 23 4.20 -15.34 16.16
CA LEU A 23 4.51 -15.58 14.74
C LEU A 23 3.25 -15.75 13.88
N LEU A 24 2.26 -16.51 14.35
CA LEU A 24 0.99 -16.70 13.65
C LEU A 24 0.20 -15.39 13.53
N LEU A 25 0.16 -14.58 14.59
CA LEU A 25 -0.48 -13.26 14.57
C LEU A 25 0.17 -12.34 13.54
N ILE A 26 1.51 -12.25 13.52
CA ILE A 26 2.25 -11.39 12.58
C ILE A 26 2.13 -11.92 11.14
N SER A 27 2.17 -13.23 10.95
CA SER A 27 1.99 -13.87 9.63
C SER A 27 0.62 -13.57 9.03
N SER A 28 -0.44 -13.61 9.85
CA SER A 28 -1.81 -13.27 9.44
C SER A 28 -1.91 -11.82 8.94
N LEU A 29 -1.29 -10.86 9.65
CA LEU A 29 -1.26 -9.46 9.21
C LEU A 29 -0.35 -9.25 7.98
N SER A 30 0.75 -9.99 7.87
CA SER A 30 1.71 -9.85 6.77
C SER A 30 1.11 -10.25 5.42
N HIS A 31 0.23 -11.26 5.40
CA HIS A 31 -0.47 -11.67 4.19
C HIS A 31 -1.42 -10.59 3.65
N TRP A 32 -2.03 -9.78 4.54
CA TRP A 32 -2.95 -8.72 4.13
C TRP A 32 -2.28 -7.36 3.91
N GLY A 33 -1.20 -7.07 4.64
CA GLY A 33 -0.48 -5.79 4.58
C GLY A 33 0.21 -5.52 3.25
N TYR A 34 0.57 -6.56 2.49
CA TYR A 34 1.20 -6.39 1.17
C TYR A 34 0.21 -5.96 0.09
N SER A 35 -1.06 -6.36 0.20
CA SER A 35 -2.11 -5.89 -0.71
C SER A 35 -2.47 -4.43 -0.42
N TYR A 36 -2.44 -3.96 0.83
CA TYR A 36 -2.89 -2.60 1.12
C TYR A 36 -1.89 -1.48 0.79
N ARG A 37 -0.61 -1.79 0.55
CA ARG A 37 0.40 -0.78 0.14
C ARG A 37 0.43 -0.50 -1.36
N THR A 38 -0.09 -1.40 -2.19
CA THR A 38 -0.24 -1.14 -3.64
C THR A 38 -1.53 -0.38 -3.95
N HIS A 39 -2.56 -0.46 -3.10
CA HIS A 39 -3.83 0.25 -3.31
C HIS A 39 -3.83 1.73 -2.87
N ARG A 40 -2.82 2.21 -2.14
CA ARG A 40 -2.69 3.66 -1.83
C ARG A 40 -2.15 4.51 -2.99
N ARG A 41 -1.76 3.92 -4.12
CA ARG A 41 -1.52 4.66 -5.36
C ARG A 41 -2.75 4.76 -6.26
N TYR A 42 -3.76 3.91 -6.06
CA TYR A 42 -5.01 3.96 -6.82
C TYR A 42 -6.05 4.95 -6.27
N GLY A 43 -5.82 5.52 -5.08
CA GLY A 43 -6.67 6.59 -4.51
C GLY A 43 -6.38 7.99 -5.05
N LEU A 44 -5.23 8.21 -5.70
CA LEU A 44 -4.91 9.46 -6.40
C LEU A 44 -5.10 9.37 -7.92
N GLU A 45 -5.21 8.16 -8.47
CA GLU A 45 -5.37 7.97 -9.91
C GLU A 45 -6.81 8.22 -10.39
N SER A 46 -7.79 8.09 -9.49
CA SER A 46 -9.20 8.42 -9.78
C SER A 46 -9.48 9.93 -9.85
N ASN A 47 -8.52 10.79 -9.51
CA ASN A 47 -8.68 12.24 -9.55
C ASN A 47 -7.57 12.93 -10.35
N LYS A 48 -6.99 12.25 -11.34
CA LYS A 48 -6.24 12.95 -12.39
C LYS A 48 -7.25 13.83 -13.13
N THR A 49 -7.34 15.10 -12.73
CA THR A 49 -8.17 16.09 -13.40
C THR A 49 -7.79 16.11 -14.89
N ALA A 50 -8.73 16.43 -15.79
CA ALA A 50 -8.43 16.52 -17.22
C ALA A 50 -7.21 17.42 -17.53
N ILE A 51 -6.89 18.38 -16.65
CA ILE A 51 -5.68 19.21 -16.69
C ILE A 51 -4.39 18.40 -16.50
N ASP A 52 -4.37 17.41 -15.61
CA ASP A 52 -3.17 16.61 -15.32
C ASP A 52 -2.78 15.71 -16.50
N ILE A 53 -3.79 15.09 -17.14
CA ILE A 53 -3.62 14.32 -18.39
C ILE A 53 -3.14 15.22 -19.53
N LEU A 54 -3.63 16.46 -19.60
CA LEU A 54 -3.21 17.43 -20.60
C LEU A 54 -1.75 17.88 -20.40
N ASN A 55 -1.33 18.09 -19.15
CA ASN A 55 0.05 18.42 -18.81
C ASN A 55 1.03 17.30 -19.17
N GLU A 56 0.65 16.04 -18.91
CA GLU A 56 1.47 14.87 -19.23
C GLU A 56 1.77 14.80 -20.73
N ARG A 57 0.76 15.01 -21.59
CA ARG A 57 0.93 14.98 -23.05
C ARG A 57 1.73 16.17 -23.59
N TYR A 58 1.60 17.35 -22.98
CA TYR A 58 2.44 18.50 -23.31
C TYR A 58 3.90 18.25 -22.93
N ALA A 59 4.15 17.65 -21.76
CA ALA A 59 5.50 17.28 -21.33
C ALA A 59 6.12 16.18 -22.20
N SER A 60 5.31 15.23 -22.67
CA SER A 60 5.72 14.23 -23.67
C SER A 60 6.02 14.84 -25.05
N GLY A 61 5.57 16.08 -25.32
CA GLY A 61 5.72 16.73 -26.62
C GLY A 61 4.72 16.26 -27.69
N ASP A 62 3.69 15.51 -27.30
CA ASP A 62 2.65 15.01 -28.20
C ASP A 62 1.65 16.10 -28.64
N ILE A 63 1.62 17.23 -27.93
CA ILE A 63 0.70 18.35 -28.14
C ILE A 63 1.48 19.66 -28.20
N ASP A 64 1.14 20.51 -29.18
CA ASP A 64 1.73 21.84 -29.30
C ASP A 64 1.20 22.81 -28.22
N LYS A 65 1.99 23.82 -27.86
CA LYS A 65 1.60 24.84 -26.88
C LYS A 65 0.25 25.49 -27.20
N LYS A 66 -0.07 25.73 -28.48
CA LYS A 66 -1.35 26.33 -28.88
C LYS A 66 -2.55 25.43 -28.56
N GLU A 67 -2.42 24.13 -28.82
CA GLU A 67 -3.47 23.15 -28.53
C GLU A 67 -3.62 22.90 -27.03
N PHE A 68 -2.52 22.95 -26.28
CA PHE A 68 -2.54 22.89 -24.82
C PHE A 68 -3.35 24.04 -24.21
N GLU A 69 -3.09 25.29 -24.64
CA GLU A 69 -3.79 26.46 -24.11
C GLU A 69 -5.30 26.43 -24.40
N GLN A 70 -5.71 26.00 -25.60
CA GLN A 70 -7.13 25.86 -25.96
C GLN A 70 -7.83 24.82 -25.07
N LYS A 71 -7.27 23.62 -24.94
CA LYS A 71 -7.85 22.54 -24.13
C LYS A 71 -7.86 22.90 -22.64
N LYS A 72 -6.83 23.58 -22.16
CA LYS A 72 -6.76 24.03 -20.76
C LYS A 72 -7.91 24.99 -20.45
N GLN A 73 -8.13 25.99 -21.30
CA GLN A 73 -9.23 26.96 -21.12
C GLN A 73 -10.58 26.28 -21.08
N ASP A 74 -10.85 25.40 -22.06
CA ASP A 74 -12.10 24.63 -22.15
C ASP A 74 -12.39 23.81 -20.89
N ILE A 75 -11.36 23.16 -20.33
CA ILE A 75 -11.47 22.39 -19.07
C ILE A 75 -11.74 23.31 -17.86
N THR A 76 -11.07 24.46 -17.75
CA THR A 76 -11.32 25.42 -16.65
C THR A 76 -12.64 26.17 -16.77
N THR A 77 -13.19 26.34 -17.97
CA THR A 77 -14.47 27.03 -18.18
C THR A 77 -15.66 26.11 -17.98
N THR A 78 -15.49 24.80 -18.13
CA THR A 78 -16.56 23.79 -17.96
C THR A 78 -16.68 23.28 -16.51
N ALA A 79 -15.71 23.58 -15.64
CA ALA A 79 -15.70 23.24 -14.21
C ALA A 79 -16.20 24.39 -13.33
#